data_AF-A0A7Z0QUL4-F1
#
_entry.id   AF-A0A7Z0QUL4-F1
#
_cell.length_a   1.000
_cell.length_b   1.000
_cell.length_c   1.000
_cell.angle_alpha   90.00
_cell.angle_beta   90.00
_cell.angle_gamma   90.00
#
_symmetry.space_group_name_H-M   'P 1'
#
loop_
_entity.id
_entity.type
_entity.pdbx_description
1 polymer ?
#
loop_
_entity_poly.entity_id
_entity_poly.type
_entity_poly.pdbx_seq_one_letter_code
_entity_poly.pdbx_strand_id
1 'polypeptide(L)' 'MTPDDAHTVLEARITELETRLAFQEDTLAQLNDALSEARRELGAQTGLLRRVMDDLRQARTVQFPDAADEPPPPHY' A
#
# COMPACT_ATOMS: atom_id res chain seq x y z
N MET A 1 34.10 -23.48 36.55
CA MET A 1 33.06 -23.66 35.52
C MET A 1 33.33 -24.99 34.87
N THR A 2 32.47 -25.97 35.13
CA THR A 2 32.56 -27.29 34.53
C THR A 2 32.05 -27.23 33.08
N PRO A 3 32.40 -28.19 32.22
CA PRO A 3 31.84 -28.29 30.87
C PRO A 3 30.31 -28.33 30.85
N ASP A 4 29.70 -28.90 31.89
CA ASP A 4 28.26 -29.04 32.08
C ASP A 4 27.57 -27.70 32.35
N ASP A 5 28.21 -26.83 33.14
CA ASP A 5 27.74 -25.45 33.37
C ASP A 5 27.70 -24.64 32.07
N ALA A 6 28.73 -24.80 31.22
CA ALA A 6 28.82 -24.10 29.94
C ALA A 6 27.75 -24.55 28.94
N HIS A 7 27.41 -25.85 28.94
CA HIS A 7 26.34 -26.40 28.13
C HIS A 7 24.97 -25.83 28.56
N THR A 8 24.70 -25.84 29.86
CA THR A 8 23.44 -25.29 30.43
C THR A 8 23.25 -23.81 30.09
N VAL A 9 24.31 -23.00 30.20
CA VAL A 9 24.26 -21.56 29.83
C VAL A 9 23.97 -21.37 28.34
N LEU A 10 24.55 -22.22 27.49
CA LEU A 10 24.32 -22.15 26.05
C LEU A 10 22.88 -22.53 25.69
N GLU A 11 22.33 -23.59 26.29
CA GLU A 11 20.93 -23.99 26.11
C GLU A 11 19.97 -22.87 26.50
N ALA A 12 20.16 -22.26 27.68
CA ALA A 12 19.33 -21.14 28.13
C ALA A 12 19.36 -19.97 27.13
N ARG A 13 20.53 -19.67 26.55
CA ARG A 13 20.67 -18.61 25.56
C ARG A 13 20.05 -18.97 24.21
N ILE A 14 20.12 -20.23 23.79
CA ILE A 14 19.42 -20.71 22.59
C ILE A 14 17.91 -20.56 22.79
N THR A 15 17.36 -21.01 23.91
CA THR A 15 15.93 -20.85 24.21
C THR A 15 15.48 -19.39 24.22
N GLU A 16 16.28 -18.48 24.80
CA GLU A 16 15.99 -17.04 24.75
C GLU A 16 15.97 -16.52 23.30
N LEU A 17 16.96 -16.91 22.49
CA LEU A 17 17.05 -16.49 21.09
C LEU A 17 15.90 -17.05 20.25
N GLU A 18 15.51 -18.30 20.45
CA GLU A 18 14.36 -18.92 19.77
C GLU A 18 13.06 -18.23 20.14
N THR A 19 12.88 -17.91 21.42
CA THR A 19 11.70 -17.15 21.89
C THR A 19 11.65 -15.78 21.21
N ARG A 20 12.77 -15.05 21.22
CA ARG A 20 12.88 -13.74 20.58
C ARG A 20 12.69 -13.82 19.06
N LEU A 21 13.16 -14.88 18.42
CA LEU A 21 12.99 -15.10 16.99
C LEU A 21 11.52 -15.33 16.65
N ALA A 22 10.83 -16.19 17.40
CA ALA A 22 9.40 -16.43 17.19
C ALA A 22 8.56 -15.16 17.31
N PHE A 23 8.83 -14.30 18.30
CA PHE A 23 8.17 -12.98 18.40
C PHE A 23 8.48 -12.06 17.22
N GLN A 24 9.70 -12.08 16.71
CA GLN A 24 10.07 -11.27 15.55
C GLN A 24 9.41 -11.77 14.27
N GLU A 25 9.30 -13.07 14.08
CA GLU A 25 8.60 -13.68 12.94
C GLU A 25 7.10 -13.32 12.94
N ASP A 26 6.44 -13.41 14.10
CA ASP A 26 5.05 -12.97 14.27
C ASP A 26 4.89 -11.47 13.98
N THR A 27 5.79 -10.64 14.50
CA THR A 27 5.78 -9.20 14.23
C THR A 27 5.96 -8.90 12.74
N LEU A 28 6.85 -9.61 12.05
CA LEU A 28 7.08 -9.44 10.61
C LEU A 28 5.85 -9.85 9.79
N ALA A 29 5.15 -10.91 10.18
CA ALA A 29 3.90 -11.32 9.54
C ALA A 29 2.84 -10.23 9.68
N GLN A 30 2.62 -9.71 10.89
CA GLN A 30 1.67 -8.64 11.14
C GLN A 30 1.99 -7.36 10.37
N LEU A 31 3.27 -6.97 10.29
CA LEU A 31 3.71 -5.81 9.51
C LEU A 31 3.47 -6.00 8.01
N ASN A 32 3.69 -7.20 7.48
CA ASN A 32 3.45 -7.50 6.07
C ASN A 32 1.97 -7.45 5.72
N ASP A 33 1.11 -7.96 6.60
CA ASP A 33 -0.35 -7.88 6.43
C ASP A 33 -0.83 -6.42 6.45
N ALA A 34 -0.40 -5.64 7.45
CA ALA A 34 -0.73 -4.21 7.54
C ALA A 34 -0.24 -3.42 6.32
N LEU A 35 0.98 -3.68 5.84
CA LEU A 35 1.52 -3.03 4.63
C LEU A 35 0.72 -3.41 3.38
N SER A 36 0.32 -4.67 3.27
CA SER A 36 -0.48 -5.17 2.15
C SER A 36 -1.86 -4.52 2.12
N GLU A 37 -2.50 -4.37 3.29
CA GLU A 37 -3.76 -3.65 3.43
C GLU A 37 -3.63 -2.18 3.05
N ALA A 38 -2.62 -1.49 3.59
CA ALA A 38 -2.36 -0.08 3.27
C ALA A 38 -2.14 0.14 1.76
N ARG A 39 -1.44 -0.78 1.07
CA ARG A 39 -1.25 -0.71 -0.39
C ARG A 39 -2.56 -0.85 -1.16
N ARG A 40 -3.47 -1.72 -0.71
CA ARG A 40 -4.80 -1.88 -1.33
C ARG A 40 -5.62 -0.62 -1.16
N GLU A 41 -5.64 -0.04 0.03
CA GLU A 41 -6.36 1.20 0.31
C GLU A 41 -5.81 2.37 -0.52
N LEU A 42 -4.50 2.53 -0.58
CA LEU A 42 -3.84 3.56 -1.41
C LEU A 42 -4.21 3.40 -2.90
N GLY A 43 -4.24 2.15 -3.39
CA GLY A 43 -4.69 1.84 -4.74
C GLY A 43 -6.14 2.27 -5.01
N ALA A 44 -7.04 1.99 -4.06
CA ALA A 44 -8.44 2.41 -4.16
C ALA A 44 -8.58 3.93 -4.15
N GLN A 45 -7.90 4.63 -3.22
CA GLN A 45 -7.91 6.09 -3.12
C GLN A 45 -7.36 6.74 -4.40
N THR A 46 -6.26 6.20 -4.94
CA THR A 46 -5.69 6.68 -6.21
C THR A 46 -6.67 6.50 -7.37
N GLY A 47 -7.41 5.39 -7.39
CA GLY A 47 -8.47 5.14 -8.38
C GLY A 47 -9.61 6.15 -8.29
N LEU A 48 -10.06 6.46 -7.07
CA LEU A 48 -11.10 7.48 -6.83
C LEU A 48 -10.64 8.87 -7.28
N LEU A 49 -9.40 9.27 -6.92
CA LEU A 49 -8.84 10.55 -7.34
C LEU A 49 -8.78 10.69 -8.86
N ARG A 50 -8.39 9.63 -9.58
CA ARG A 50 -8.38 9.64 -11.05
C ARG A 50 -9.78 9.87 -11.62
N ARG A 51 -10.79 9.15 -11.12
CA ARG A 51 -12.17 9.33 -11.57
C ARG A 51 -12.67 10.75 -11.32
N VAL A 52 -12.43 11.30 -10.13
CA VAL A 52 -12.80 12.69 -9.81
C VAL A 52 -12.12 13.68 -10.75
N MET A 53 -10.83 13.48 -11.07
CA MET A 53 -10.13 14.34 -12.03
C MET A 53 -10.71 14.23 -13.45
N ASP A 54 -11.09 13.04 -13.88
CA ASP A 54 -11.68 12.82 -15.20
C ASP A 54 -13.10 13.43 -15.28
N ASP A 55 -13.92 13.26 -14.24
CA ASP A 55 -15.24 13.88 -14.12
C ASP A 55 -15.14 15.41 -14.16
N LEU A 56 -14.14 16.00 -13.48
CA LEU A 56 -13.88 17.45 -13.50
C LEU A 56 -13.45 17.94 -14.89
N ARG A 57 -12.62 17.17 -15.62
CA ARG A 57 -12.25 17.49 -17.00
C ARG A 57 -13.47 17.47 -17.91
N GLN A 58 -14.31 16.43 -17.78
CA GLN A 58 -15.52 16.30 -18.58
C GLN A 58 -16.52 17.44 -18.30
N ALA A 59 -16.73 17.78 -17.02
CA ALA A 59 -17.57 18.92 -16.65
C ALA A 59 -17.07 20.24 -17.27
N ARG A 60 -15.75 20.46 -17.30
CA ARG A 60 -15.15 21.64 -17.96
C ARG A 60 -15.41 21.66 -19.47
N THR A 61 -15.27 20.52 -20.16
CA THR A 61 -15.53 20.43 -21.61
C THR A 61 -17.00 20.67 -21.96
N VAL A 62 -17.94 20.21 -21.12
CA VAL A 62 -19.37 20.44 -21.33
C VAL A 62 -19.73 21.92 -21.13
N GLN A 63 -19.09 22.60 -20.17
CA GLN A 63 -19.38 24.00 -19.87
C GLN A 63 -18.74 24.98 -20.86
N PHE A 64 -17.65 24.59 -21.51
CA PHE A 64 -16.95 25.38 -22.53
C PHE A 64 -16.57 24.48 -23.72
N PRO A 65 -17.53 24.17 -24.62
CA PRO A 65 -17.21 23.42 -25.84
C PRO A 65 -16.26 24.24 -26.71
N ASP A 66 -15.27 23.57 -27.30
CA ASP A 66 -14.28 24.22 -28.14
C ASP A 66 -14.96 24.73 -29.43
N ALA A 67 -14.64 25.94 -29.87
CA ALA A 67 -15.26 26.54 -31.06
C ALA A 67 -14.95 25.75 -32.34
N ALA A 68 -13.95 24.86 -32.30
CA ALA A 68 -13.60 23.93 -33.37
C ALA A 68 -14.60 22.76 -33.54
N ASP A 69 -15.46 22.48 -32.55
CA ASP A 69 -16.49 21.42 -32.62
C ASP A 69 -17.83 21.94 -33.18
N GLU A 70 -17.94 23.23 -33.51
CA GLU A 70 -19.14 23.80 -34.12
C GLU A 70 -19.17 23.49 -35.64
N PRO A 71 -20.21 22.81 -36.16
CA PRO A 71 -20.29 22.52 -37.59
C PRO A 71 -20.33 23.83 -38.39
N PRO A 72 -19.61 23.93 -39.52
CA PRO A 72 -19.53 25.16 -40.29
C PRO A 72 -20.94 25.62 -40.71
N PRO A 73 -21.22 26.94 -40.67
CA PRO A 73 -22.56 27.46 -40.89
C PRO A 73 -23.08 27.10 -42.30
N PRO A 74 -24.37 26.78 -42.44
CA PRO A 74 -24.96 26.45 -43.74
C PRO A 74 -24.86 27.67 -44.68
N HIS A 75 -24.27 27.47 -45.85
CA HIS A 75 -24.27 28.47 -46.92
C HIS A 75 -25.62 28.42 -47.65
N TYR A 76 -26.38 29.52 -47.59
CA TYR A 76 -27.64 29.75 -48.32
C TYR A 76 -27.40 30.54 -49.61
#